data_AF-A0A5C4J354-F1
#
_entry.id   AF-A0A5C4J354-F1
#
_cell.length_a   1.000
_cell.length_b   1.000
_cell.length_c   1.000
_cell.angle_alpha   90.00
_cell.angle_beta   90.00
_cell.angle_gamma   90.00
#
_symmetry.space_group_name_H-M   'P 1'
#
loop_
_entity.id
_entity.type
_entity.pdbx_description
1 polymer ?
#
loop_
_entity_poly.entity_id
_entity_poly.type
_entity_poly.pdbx_seq_one_letter_code
_entity_poly.pdbx_strand_id
1 'polypeptide(L)'
;MTDPGICHGHAGLYQTAWRAAHDATDPALAARLPVLADRLGQHARPDAARGSGFLDGNAGAALALTTAAGDSAPTSGWERCLLIS
;
A
#
# COMPACT_ATOMS: atom_id res chain seq x y z
N MET A 1 -2.00 -1.18 13.95
CA MET A 1 -1.04 -0.24 13.34
C MET A 1 -1.82 1.00 12.96
N THR A 2 -1.25 2.20 13.11
CA THR A 2 -1.88 3.48 12.73
C THR A 2 -0.99 4.29 11.80
N ASP A 3 0.25 3.85 11.59
CA ASP A 3 1.16 4.49 10.67
C ASP A 3 0.68 4.26 9.21
N PRO A 4 0.64 5.29 8.34
CA PRO A 4 0.42 5.16 6.91
C PRO A 4 1.64 4.77 6.08
N GLY A 5 2.86 4.80 6.62
CA GLY A 5 4.09 4.53 5.86
C GLY A 5 4.18 3.15 5.21
N ILE A 6 5.19 2.98 4.36
CA ILE A 6 5.53 1.71 3.70
C ILE A 6 6.29 0.77 4.64
N CYS A 7 7.27 1.29 5.40
CA CYS A 7 8.17 0.45 6.17
C CYS A 7 7.47 -0.32 7.30
N HIS A 8 6.52 0.33 7.98
CA HIS A 8 5.84 -0.23 9.15
C HIS A 8 4.39 0.28 9.30
N GLY A 9 3.77 0.63 8.17
CA GLY A 9 2.43 1.22 8.14
C GLY A 9 1.45 0.50 7.20
N HIS A 10 0.27 1.09 7.06
CA HIS A 10 -0.84 0.58 6.27
C HIS A 10 -0.52 0.51 4.78
N ALA A 11 0.32 1.40 4.25
CA ALA A 11 0.69 1.36 2.84
C ALA A 11 1.51 0.12 2.52
N GLY A 12 2.46 -0.23 3.39
CA GLY A 12 3.24 -1.47 3.25
C GLY A 12 2.35 -2.70 3.35
N LEU A 13 1.49 -2.75 4.37
CA LEU A 13 0.54 -3.84 4.57
C LEU A 13 -0.38 -4.03 3.34
N TYR A 14 -0.95 -2.94 2.83
CA TYR A 14 -1.80 -2.98 1.64
C TYR A 14 -1.02 -3.50 0.43
N GLN A 15 0.16 -2.95 0.14
CA GLN A 15 0.93 -3.33 -1.05
C GLN A 15 1.34 -4.80 -1.01
N THR A 16 1.80 -5.30 0.14
CA THR A 16 2.15 -6.72 0.31
C THR A 16 0.93 -7.62 0.13
N ALA A 17 -0.21 -7.27 0.71
CA ALA A 17 -1.43 -8.05 0.57
C ALA A 17 -1.95 -8.06 -0.88
N TRP A 18 -1.90 -6.91 -1.56
CA TRP A 18 -2.31 -6.76 -2.95
C TRP A 18 -1.45 -7.65 -3.87
N ARG A 19 -0.12 -7.62 -3.71
CA ARG A 19 0.77 -8.50 -4.48
C ARG A 19 0.50 -9.98 -4.20
N ALA A 20 0.45 -10.35 -2.93
CA ALA A 20 0.20 -11.74 -2.55
C ALA A 20 -1.17 -12.25 -3.02
N ALA A 21 -2.19 -11.38 -3.11
CA ALA A 21 -3.49 -11.73 -3.65
C ALA A 21 -3.44 -12.01 -5.16
N HIS A 22 -2.59 -11.30 -5.90
CA HIS A 22 -2.37 -11.55 -7.33
C HIS A 22 -1.57 -12.82 -7.61
N ASP A 23 -0.68 -13.22 -6.68
CA ASP A 23 0.09 -14.45 -6.80
C ASP A 23 -0.69 -15.69 -6.32
N ALA A 24 -1.64 -15.50 -5.40
CA ALA A 24 -2.42 -16.59 -4.81
C ALA A 24 -3.49 -17.13 -5.76
N THR A 25 -3.69 -18.45 -5.71
CA THR A 25 -4.84 -19.10 -6.37
C THR A 25 -6.11 -19.06 -5.51
N ASP A 26 -5.98 -18.81 -4.20
CA ASP A 26 -7.09 -18.69 -3.26
C ASP A 26 -7.63 -17.25 -3.23
N PRO A 27 -8.94 -17.03 -3.50
CA PRO A 27 -9.53 -15.69 -3.49
C PRO A 27 -9.67 -15.07 -2.10
N ALA A 28 -9.40 -15.80 -1.01
CA ALA A 28 -9.58 -15.32 0.35
C ALA A 28 -8.81 -14.03 0.64
N LEU A 29 -7.60 -13.87 0.09
CA LEU A 29 -6.78 -12.67 0.29
C LEU A 29 -7.30 -11.49 -0.54
N ALA A 30 -7.67 -11.73 -1.81
CA ALA A 30 -8.30 -10.73 -2.67
C ALA A 30 -9.58 -10.17 -2.02
N ALA A 31 -10.39 -11.03 -1.39
CA ALA A 31 -11.60 -10.63 -0.68
C ALA A 31 -11.35 -9.71 0.54
N ARG A 32 -10.10 -9.59 1.02
CA ARG A 32 -9.72 -8.69 2.12
C ARG A 32 -9.19 -7.34 1.65
N LEU A 33 -8.80 -7.21 0.39
CA LEU A 33 -8.21 -5.98 -0.15
C LEU A 33 -9.11 -4.74 0.02
N PRO A 34 -10.44 -4.79 -0.19
CA PRO A 34 -11.29 -3.61 0.02
C PRO A 34 -11.22 -3.07 1.45
N VAL A 35 -11.24 -3.96 2.46
CA VAL A 35 -11.15 -3.55 3.87
C VAL A 35 -9.77 -2.95 4.19
N LEU A 36 -8.71 -3.47 3.56
CA LEU A 36 -7.37 -2.92 3.72
C LEU A 36 -7.22 -1.56 3.02
N ALA A 37 -7.82 -1.38 1.85
CA ALA A 37 -7.86 -0.11 1.13
C ALA A 37 -8.60 0.98 1.94
N ASP A 38 -9.74 0.65 2.53
CA ASP A 38 -10.48 1.57 3.40
C ASP A 38 -9.64 2.01 4.60
N ARG A 39 -8.96 1.06 5.25
CA ARG A 39 -8.06 1.36 6.37
C ARG A 39 -6.88 2.21 5.93
N LEU A 40 -6.30 1.94 4.76
CA LEU A 40 -5.25 2.76 4.18
C LEU A 40 -5.76 4.20 3.97
N GLY A 41 -6.91 4.39 3.34
CA GLY A 41 -7.51 5.71 3.11
C GLY A 41 -7.80 6.50 4.40
N GLN A 42 -8.16 5.81 5.48
CA GLN A 42 -8.37 6.43 6.78
C GLN A 42 -7.07 6.94 7.43
N HIS A 43 -5.96 6.21 7.27
CA HIS A 43 -4.69 6.50 7.94
C HIS A 43 -3.70 7.27 7.06
N ALA A 44 -3.81 7.21 5.73
CA ALA A 44 -2.93 7.85 4.74
C ALA A 44 -3.27 9.32 4.46
N ARG A 45 -3.95 10.00 5.39
CA ARG A 45 -4.17 11.44 5.27
C ARG A 45 -2.81 12.16 5.29
N PRO A 46 -2.52 13.04 4.31
CA PRO A 46 -1.25 13.75 4.26
C PRO A 46 -1.01 14.52 5.56
N ASP A 47 0.19 14.36 6.12
CA ASP A 47 0.62 15.07 7.31
C ASP A 47 1.94 15.79 7.00
N ALA A 48 1.97 17.10 7.23
CA ALA A 48 3.15 17.92 6.99
C ALA A 48 4.36 17.48 7.85
N ALA A 49 4.11 16.87 9.02
CA ALA A 49 5.17 16.40 9.92
C ALA A 49 5.88 15.13 9.42
N ARG A 50 5.25 14.33 8.55
CA ARG A 50 5.80 13.05 8.04
C ARG A 50 6.84 13.22 6.94
N GLY A 51 6.91 14.41 6.34
CA GLY A 51 7.74 14.65 5.16
C GLY A 51 7.24 13.91 3.90
N SER A 52 7.94 14.10 2.79
CA SER A 52 7.60 13.58 1.46
C SER A 52 8.30 12.26 1.10
N GLY A 53 8.92 11.59 2.07
CA GLY A 53 9.72 10.39 1.84
C GLY A 53 8.91 9.17 1.36
N PHE A 54 9.62 8.20 0.76
CA PHE A 54 9.05 6.96 0.26
C PHE A 54 8.71 5.96 1.39
N LEU A 55 9.65 5.69 2.30
CA LEU A 55 9.48 4.63 3.30
C LEU A 55 8.51 5.01 4.43
N ASP A 56 8.66 6.22 4.96
CA ASP A 56 7.91 6.67 6.15
C ASP A 56 7.05 7.91 5.89
N GLY A 57 7.15 8.49 4.68
CA GLY A 57 6.52 9.76 4.32
C GLY A 57 5.27 9.62 3.45
N ASN A 58 4.72 10.77 3.10
CA ASN A 58 3.46 10.86 2.34
C ASN A 58 3.55 10.23 0.93
N ALA A 59 4.74 10.16 0.32
CA ALA A 59 4.88 9.63 -1.03
C ALA A 59 4.61 8.12 -1.08
N GLY A 60 5.09 7.35 -0.10
CA GLY A 60 4.81 5.91 -0.01
C GLY A 60 3.32 5.61 0.16
N ALA A 61 2.66 6.38 1.04
CA ALA A 61 1.23 6.26 1.27
C ALA A 61 0.41 6.60 0.01
N ALA A 62 0.79 7.66 -0.72
CA ALA A 62 0.15 8.05 -1.97
C ALA A 62 0.32 7.00 -3.09
N LEU A 63 1.50 6.35 -3.17
CA LEU A 63 1.74 5.27 -4.12
C LEU A 63 0.83 4.07 -3.84
N ALA A 64 0.73 3.63 -2.59
CA ALA A 64 -0.17 2.53 -2.22
C ALA A 64 -1.65 2.88 -2.46
N LEU A 65 -2.07 4.12 -2.19
CA LEU A 65 -3.43 4.59 -2.51
C LEU A 65 -3.70 4.58 -4.02
N THR A 66 -2.69 4.91 -4.84
CA THR A 66 -2.81 4.88 -6.30
C THR A 66 -3.01 3.44 -6.79
N THR A 67 -2.27 2.48 -6.23
CA THR A 67 -2.50 1.04 -6.48
C THR A 67 -3.89 0.61 -6.04
N ALA A 68 -4.36 1.05 -4.87
CA ALA A 68 -5.70 0.72 -4.38
C ALA A 68 -6.82 1.28 -5.26
N ALA A 69 -6.65 2.48 -5.80
CA ALA A 69 -7.64 3.11 -6.67
C ALA A 69 -7.67 2.51 -8.08
N GLY A 70 -6.52 2.08 -8.59
CA GLY A 70 -6.37 1.58 -9.96
C GLY A 70 -6.44 0.06 -10.11
N ASP A 71 -6.34 -0.68 -9.01
CA ASP A 71 -6.24 -2.16 -8.95
C ASP A 71 -5.34 -2.75 -10.06
N SER A 72 -4.19 -2.12 -10.24
CA SER A 72 -3.25 -2.46 -11.30
C SER A 72 -1.83 -2.30 -10.80
N ALA A 73 -0.93 -3.11 -11.38
CA ALA A 73 0.47 -3.08 -11.05
C ALA A 73 1.04 -1.65 -11.24
N PRO A 74 1.78 -1.12 -10.26
CA PRO A 74 2.41 0.18 -10.39
C PRO A 74 3.30 0.26 -11.63
N THR A 75 3.02 1.23 -12.52
CA THR A 75 3.78 1.43 -13.76
C THR A 75 5.26 1.75 -13.52
N SER A 76 5.59 2.38 -12.39
CA SER A 76 6.97 2.70 -12.02
C SER A 76 7.76 1.52 -11.45
N GLY A 77 7.10 0.41 -11.10
CA GLY A 77 7.76 -0.76 -10.48
C GLY A 77 8.37 -0.49 -9.11
N TRP A 78 7.94 0.57 -8.41
CA TRP A 78 8.51 1.00 -7.11
C TRP A 78 8.51 -0.12 -6.04
N GLU A 79 7.56 -1.03 -6.13
CA GLU A 79 7.42 -2.20 -5.26
C GLU A 79 8.61 -3.17 -5.32
N ARG A 80 9.47 -3.07 -6.35
CA ARG A 80 10.72 -3.83 -6.44
C ARG A 80 11.72 -3.44 -5.36
N CYS A 81 11.65 -2.22 -4.84
CA CYS A 81 12.39 -1.79 -3.64
C CYS A 81 11.97 -2.55 -2.36
N LEU A 82 10.82 -3.22 -2.39
CA LEU A 82 10.26 -3.99 -1.29
C LEU A 82 10.31 -5.50 -1.53
N LEU A 83 10.93 -5.95 -2.63
CA LEU A 83 11.05 -7.36 -3.02
C LEU A 83 9.70 -8.08 -3.21
N ILE A 84 8.65 -7.35 -3.58
CA ILE A 84 7.28 -7.86 -3.81
C ILE A 84 6.81 -7.62 -5.25
N SER A 85 7.70 -7.92 -6.21
CA SER A 85 7.44 -7.77 -7.64
C SER A 85 6.77 -8.98 -8.26
#